data_AF-Q6CF89-F1
#
_entry.id   AF-Q6CF89-F1
#
_cell.length_a   1.000
_cell.length_b   1.000
_cell.length_c   1.000
_cell.angle_alpha   90.00
_cell.angle_beta   90.00
_cell.angle_gamma   90.00
#
_symmetry.space_group_name_H-M   'P 1'
#
loop_
_entity.id
_entity.type
_entity.pdbx_description
1 polymer ?
#
loop_
_entity_poly.entity_id
_entity_poly.type
_entity_poly.pdbx_seq_one_letter_code
_entity_poly.pdbx_strand_id
1 'polypeptide(L)'
;MVIPDISYQDGILAALPIPKGAATGTGLRPLLKMVTELLGNIRIGQYLIDMVIGSQMAIFGGVPNPDQDRAPCILFIVLHCVFCVCNGLIFLYNLYHRHLFLLTGCNACYNLVCAIGFGLRLKWCDYTIQYLVAVFSVCLPIGTSFYLNFCNTVLGHRVFTKRHPETGNSSWFHVVMTVFYCLIIGVVVGAILGQALPYLYFMGPKHYQMCRNVAKAMGIICILWALGGLAMVLAAYIIPVGAVGHEFPGFKAKRAKNLRQTTSPFWITSFGIFYYPEKPKYKTFTKRSLEEDERHGASNNNTLFARFVDSERRNPVRVISDLNNNPTVCALLICFTSCVLTTITVCRTVSLFTDEFFKVRQVGNSPVFQNYTLYATFGALECIVNALFLLFRIDLRFYIPDREDFWDWLDKYPLFRSGKLGHIYDKSKEIDAVGLAHNVHQPQDLSSSAEKTRQSIDSLSSHNSSGGRRSTS
;
A
#
# COMPACT_ATOMS: atom_id res chain seq x y z
N MET A 1 -21.56 4.90 -41.74
CA MET A 1 -20.79 5.93 -42.46
C MET A 1 -19.39 5.91 -41.90
N VAL A 2 -18.43 5.34 -42.64
CA VAL A 2 -17.02 5.32 -42.25
C VAL A 2 -16.49 6.72 -42.52
N ILE A 3 -16.15 7.46 -41.47
CA ILE A 3 -15.47 8.74 -41.63
C ILE A 3 -14.05 8.40 -42.12
N PRO A 4 -13.63 8.83 -43.32
CA PRO A 4 -12.25 8.61 -43.78
C PRO A 4 -11.26 9.24 -42.81
N ASP A 5 -10.03 8.72 -42.74
CA ASP A 5 -8.96 9.31 -41.93
C ASP A 5 -8.81 10.79 -42.27
N ILE A 6 -9.27 11.67 -41.38
CA ILE A 6 -9.29 13.12 -41.62
C ILE A 6 -7.86 13.61 -41.44
N SER A 7 -7.17 13.86 -42.55
CA SER A 7 -5.90 14.57 -42.52
C SER A 7 -6.13 16.03 -42.15
N TYR A 8 -5.13 16.69 -41.56
CA TYR A 8 -5.18 18.16 -41.41
C TYR A 8 -5.30 18.90 -42.75
N GLN A 9 -5.07 18.21 -43.87
CA GLN A 9 -5.25 18.75 -45.21
C GLN A 9 -6.69 18.62 -45.74
N ASP A 10 -7.60 18.02 -44.98
CA ASP A 10 -8.98 17.80 -45.40
C ASP A 10 -9.96 18.77 -44.71
N GLY A 11 -10.98 19.20 -45.46
CA GLY A 11 -12.12 19.94 -44.94
C GLY A 11 -11.76 21.29 -44.30
N ILE A 12 -12.42 21.61 -43.18
CA ILE A 12 -12.28 22.91 -42.50
C ILE A 12 -10.93 23.06 -41.78
N LEU A 13 -10.26 21.95 -41.47
CA LEU A 13 -8.94 21.97 -40.83
C LEU A 13 -7.86 22.45 -41.79
N ALA A 14 -8.05 22.25 -43.10
CA ALA A 14 -7.14 22.73 -44.14
C ALA A 14 -7.07 24.27 -44.23
N ALA A 15 -8.12 24.95 -43.75
CA ALA A 15 -8.16 26.42 -43.70
C ALA A 15 -7.35 27.00 -42.53
N LEU A 16 -6.96 26.18 -41.56
CA LEU A 16 -6.17 26.61 -40.41
C LEU A 16 -4.67 26.67 -40.78
N PRO A 17 -3.90 27.62 -40.22
CA PRO A 17 -2.47 27.77 -40.50
C PRO A 17 -1.62 26.69 -39.78
N ILE A 18 -1.94 25.42 -40.01
CA ILE A 18 -1.24 24.27 -39.44
C ILE A 18 0.09 24.08 -40.19
N PRO A 19 1.22 23.86 -39.49
CA PRO A 19 2.49 23.59 -40.16
C PRO A 19 2.39 22.40 -41.12
N LYS A 20 2.84 22.57 -42.38
CA LYS A 20 2.73 21.55 -43.46
C LYS A 20 3.37 20.19 -43.13
N GLY A 21 4.26 20.15 -42.14
CA GLY A 21 4.91 18.92 -41.67
C GLY A 21 4.34 18.33 -40.38
N ALA A 22 3.22 18.84 -39.85
CA ALA A 22 2.61 18.32 -38.63
C ALA A 22 1.90 16.99 -38.89
N ALA A 23 2.15 15.99 -38.05
CA ALA A 23 1.43 14.72 -38.07
C ALA A 23 0.00 14.91 -37.56
N THR A 24 -0.97 14.29 -38.24
CA THR A 24 -2.37 14.25 -37.85
C THR A 24 -2.53 13.75 -36.40
N GLY A 25 -3.41 14.38 -35.63
CA GLY A 25 -3.66 14.03 -34.23
C GLY A 25 -2.67 14.62 -33.22
N THR A 26 -1.73 15.47 -33.65
CA THR A 26 -0.81 16.20 -32.76
C THR A 26 -1.18 17.67 -32.58
N GLY A 27 -0.80 18.28 -31.47
CA GLY A 27 -0.92 19.73 -31.27
C GLY A 27 -2.33 20.25 -31.00
N LEU A 28 -3.09 19.56 -30.15
CA LEU A 28 -4.44 20.00 -29.75
C LEU A 28 -4.44 21.41 -29.14
N ARG A 29 -3.47 21.72 -28.28
CA ARG A 29 -3.37 23.05 -27.64
C ARG A 29 -3.24 24.19 -28.67
N PRO A 30 -2.23 24.20 -29.57
CA PRO A 30 -2.10 25.26 -30.56
C PRO A 30 -3.27 25.26 -31.55
N LEU A 31 -3.81 24.09 -31.92
CA LEU A 31 -4.99 23.99 -32.78
C LEU A 31 -6.21 24.67 -32.16
N LEU A 32 -6.50 24.36 -30.89
CA LEU A 32 -7.62 24.96 -30.17
C LEU A 32 -7.44 26.48 -30.01
N LYS A 33 -6.19 26.92 -29.79
CA LYS A 33 -5.86 28.36 -29.74
C LYS A 33 -6.19 29.05 -31.06
N MET A 34 -5.75 28.48 -32.20
CA MET A 34 -6.05 29.02 -33.53
C MET A 34 -7.57 29.09 -33.80
N VAL A 35 -8.29 28.01 -33.46
CA VAL A 35 -9.75 27.96 -33.62
C VAL A 35 -10.44 29.02 -32.78
N THR A 36 -10.02 29.20 -31.53
CA THR A 36 -10.58 30.21 -30.62
C THR A 36 -10.26 31.63 -31.08
N GLU A 37 -9.05 31.86 -31.62
CA GLU A 37 -8.66 33.16 -32.19
C GLU A 37 -9.46 33.50 -33.46
N LEU A 38 -9.78 32.51 -34.30
CA LEU A 38 -10.55 32.71 -35.54
C LEU A 38 -12.05 32.88 -35.31
N LEU A 39 -12.65 32.11 -34.40
CA LEU A 39 -14.08 32.16 -34.11
C LEU A 39 -14.45 33.21 -33.05
N GLY A 40 -13.46 33.76 -32.35
CA GLY A 40 -13.68 34.65 -31.21
C GLY A 40 -14.39 33.95 -30.05
N ASN A 41 -15.19 34.71 -29.30
CA ASN A 41 -15.96 34.20 -28.15
C ASN A 41 -17.22 33.38 -28.55
N ILE A 42 -17.37 33.04 -29.83
CA ILE A 42 -18.50 32.23 -30.29
C ILE A 42 -18.31 30.79 -29.80
N ARG A 43 -19.38 30.17 -29.29
CA ARG A 43 -19.36 28.76 -28.88
C ARG A 43 -18.97 27.90 -30.09
N ILE A 44 -17.84 27.21 -29.97
CA ILE A 44 -17.35 26.28 -30.98
C ILE A 44 -18.45 25.22 -31.19
N GLY A 45 -18.92 25.07 -32.43
CA GLY A 45 -19.94 24.09 -32.76
C GLY A 45 -19.46 22.67 -32.45
N GLN A 46 -20.35 21.84 -31.87
CA GLN A 46 -20.02 20.47 -31.46
C GLN A 46 -19.40 19.64 -32.59
N TYR A 47 -19.83 19.86 -33.83
CA TYR A 47 -19.26 19.21 -35.02
C TYR A 47 -17.76 19.44 -35.20
N LEU A 48 -17.26 20.66 -34.93
CA LEU A 48 -15.84 20.96 -35.04
C LEU A 48 -15.05 20.29 -33.91
N ILE A 49 -15.61 20.27 -32.70
CA ILE A 49 -15.03 19.58 -31.53
C ILE A 49 -14.91 18.09 -31.83
N ASP A 50 -15.98 17.48 -32.31
CA ASP A 50 -16.02 16.07 -32.68
C ASP A 50 -15.03 15.76 -33.80
N MET A 51 -14.89 16.63 -34.81
CA MET A 51 -13.89 16.47 -35.88
C MET A 51 -12.46 16.53 -35.34
N VAL A 52 -12.15 17.51 -34.47
CA VAL A 52 -10.82 17.65 -33.87
C VAL A 52 -10.50 16.48 -32.96
N ILE A 53 -11.43 16.08 -32.10
CA ILE A 53 -11.28 14.89 -31.25
C ILE A 53 -11.12 13.64 -32.12
N GLY A 54 -11.91 13.53 -33.19
CA GLY A 54 -11.87 12.40 -34.11
C GLY A 54 -10.54 12.21 -34.82
N SER A 55 -9.80 13.30 -35.02
CA SER A 55 -8.45 13.27 -35.59
C SER A 55 -7.36 12.83 -34.59
N GLN A 56 -7.69 12.73 -33.30
CA GLN A 56 -6.74 12.33 -32.25
C GLN A 56 -6.67 10.81 -32.13
N MET A 57 -5.53 10.34 -31.63
CA MET A 57 -5.37 8.93 -31.28
C MET A 57 -6.33 8.55 -30.17
N ALA A 58 -6.95 7.38 -30.30
CA ALA A 58 -7.75 6.81 -29.25
C ALA A 58 -6.90 6.61 -28.00
N ILE A 59 -7.41 7.12 -26.87
CA ILE A 59 -6.82 6.88 -25.55
C ILE A 59 -7.52 5.72 -24.88
N PHE A 60 -6.80 5.06 -23.98
CA PHE A 60 -7.38 4.06 -23.10
C PHE A 60 -8.61 4.63 -22.36
N GLY A 61 -9.76 3.97 -22.51
CA GLY A 61 -11.01 4.42 -21.91
C GLY A 61 -11.71 5.59 -22.59
N GLY A 62 -11.28 6.01 -23.78
CA GLY A 62 -12.06 6.91 -24.62
C GLY A 62 -12.20 8.35 -24.10
N VAL A 63 -12.83 9.19 -24.92
CA VAL A 63 -13.33 10.51 -24.49
C VAL A 63 -14.59 10.29 -23.65
N PRO A 64 -14.69 10.93 -22.47
CA PRO A 64 -15.84 10.72 -21.60
C PRO A 64 -17.11 11.36 -22.17
N ASN A 65 -18.23 10.65 -22.02
CA ASN A 65 -19.57 11.09 -22.39
C ASN A 65 -20.39 11.38 -21.13
N PRO A 66 -21.09 12.53 -21.02
CA PRO A 66 -21.87 12.87 -19.84
C PRO A 66 -22.87 11.78 -19.40
N ASP A 67 -23.53 11.14 -20.37
CA ASP A 67 -24.57 10.15 -20.09
C ASP A 67 -24.03 8.82 -19.54
N GLN A 68 -22.79 8.45 -19.91
CA GLN A 68 -22.20 7.15 -19.57
C GLN A 68 -21.14 7.25 -18.46
N ASP A 69 -20.39 8.36 -18.40
CA ASP A 69 -19.21 8.49 -17.54
C ASP A 69 -19.52 9.18 -16.20
N ARG A 70 -20.58 9.99 -16.11
CA ARG A 70 -20.88 10.78 -14.92
C ARG A 70 -21.13 9.91 -13.68
N ALA A 71 -22.01 8.92 -13.80
CA ALA A 71 -22.35 8.01 -12.70
C ALA A 71 -21.15 7.18 -12.20
N PRO A 72 -20.39 6.46 -13.07
CA PRO A 72 -19.24 5.69 -12.61
C PRO A 72 -18.12 6.57 -12.06
N CYS A 73 -17.87 7.76 -12.62
CA CYS A 73 -16.88 8.69 -12.04
C CYS A 73 -17.24 9.06 -10.61
N ILE A 74 -18.49 9.47 -10.34
CA ILE A 74 -18.93 9.82 -8.99
C ILE A 74 -18.78 8.63 -8.03
N LEU A 75 -19.18 7.44 -8.46
CA LEU A 75 -19.04 6.22 -7.66
C LEU A 75 -17.57 5.98 -7.25
N PHE A 76 -16.63 6.02 -8.20
CA PHE A 76 -15.21 5.77 -7.88
C PHE A 76 -14.58 6.90 -7.07
N ILE A 77 -15.00 8.16 -7.25
CA ILE A 77 -14.58 9.25 -6.38
C ILE A 77 -14.99 8.96 -4.94
N VAL A 78 -16.25 8.57 -4.70
CA VAL A 78 -16.75 8.25 -3.35
C VAL A 78 -15.99 7.06 -2.76
N LEU A 79 -15.81 5.97 -3.52
CA LEU A 79 -15.09 4.78 -3.05
C LEU A 79 -13.64 5.10 -2.67
N HIS A 80 -12.91 5.82 -3.52
CA HIS A 80 -11.53 6.20 -3.21
C HIS A 80 -11.44 7.21 -2.05
N CYS A 81 -12.41 8.11 -1.89
CA CYS A 81 -12.47 8.96 -0.70
C CYS A 81 -12.68 8.13 0.58
N VAL A 82 -13.55 7.12 0.57
CA VAL A 82 -13.73 6.20 1.70
C VAL A 82 -12.43 5.45 2.00
N PHE A 83 -11.76 4.89 0.99
CA PHE A 83 -10.47 4.22 1.18
C PHE A 83 -9.38 5.18 1.69
N CYS A 84 -9.36 6.42 1.22
CA CYS A 84 -8.45 7.47 1.68
C CYS A 84 -8.66 7.76 3.18
N VAL A 85 -9.92 7.95 3.60
CA VAL A 85 -10.25 8.19 5.01
C VAL A 85 -9.89 6.98 5.87
N CYS A 86 -10.26 5.76 5.47
CA CYS A 86 -9.95 4.54 6.22
C CYS A 86 -8.43 4.33 6.38
N ASN A 87 -7.65 4.42 5.30
CA ASN A 87 -6.19 4.29 5.38
C ASN A 87 -5.57 5.45 6.17
N GLY A 88 -6.08 6.67 6.01
CA GLY A 88 -5.62 7.85 6.74
C GLY A 88 -5.85 7.70 8.25
N LEU A 89 -7.03 7.25 8.67
CA LEU A 89 -7.35 7.02 10.08
C LEU A 89 -6.48 5.91 10.68
N ILE A 90 -6.27 4.80 9.97
CA ILE A 90 -5.36 3.73 10.41
C ILE A 90 -3.94 4.28 10.55
N PHE A 91 -3.45 5.04 9.57
CA PHE A 91 -2.13 5.63 9.60
C PHE A 91 -1.97 6.61 10.78
N LEU A 92 -2.93 7.51 10.99
CA LEU A 92 -2.92 8.47 12.10
C LEU A 92 -2.97 7.76 13.46
N TYR A 93 -3.79 6.72 13.59
CA TYR A 93 -3.88 5.94 14.82
C TYR A 93 -2.58 5.18 15.12
N ASN A 94 -1.96 4.60 14.09
CA ASN A 94 -0.66 3.96 14.21
C ASN A 94 0.43 4.97 14.58
N LEU A 95 0.42 6.15 13.96
CA LEU A 95 1.33 7.26 14.27
C LEU A 95 1.18 7.70 15.74
N TYR A 96 -0.05 7.78 16.26
CA TYR A 96 -0.33 8.06 17.67
C TYR A 96 0.26 6.99 18.61
N HIS A 97 0.33 5.73 18.17
CA HIS A 97 0.96 4.63 18.90
C HIS A 97 2.48 4.54 18.68
N ARG A 98 3.09 5.49 17.97
CA ARG A 98 4.51 5.49 17.57
C ARG A 98 4.88 4.28 16.70
N HIS A 99 4.01 3.94 15.76
CA HIS A 99 4.29 2.97 14.71
C HIS A 99 4.19 3.63 13.33
N LEU A 100 5.28 3.63 12.56
CA LEU A 100 5.34 4.29 11.26
C LEU A 100 5.08 3.30 10.12
N PHE A 101 3.80 3.10 9.80
CA PHE A 101 3.40 2.31 8.63
C PHE A 101 3.30 3.20 7.39
N LEU A 102 4.45 3.53 6.79
CA LEU A 102 4.52 4.41 5.62
C LEU A 102 3.63 3.94 4.46
N LEU A 103 3.50 2.62 4.26
CA LEU A 103 2.69 2.04 3.19
C LEU A 103 1.21 2.44 3.31
N THR A 104 0.64 2.43 4.52
CA THR A 104 -0.76 2.84 4.75
C THR A 104 -0.95 4.34 4.47
N GLY A 105 0.00 5.17 4.91
CA GLY A 105 -0.03 6.60 4.63
C GLY A 105 0.05 6.89 3.13
N CYS A 106 0.96 6.20 2.42
CA CYS A 106 1.06 6.29 0.97
C CYS A 106 -0.19 5.78 0.26
N ASN A 107 -0.85 4.72 0.76
CA ASN A 107 -2.13 4.23 0.23
C ASN A 107 -3.24 5.29 0.40
N ALA A 108 -3.25 6.06 1.49
CA ALA A 108 -4.19 7.16 1.66
C ALA A 108 -3.96 8.25 0.59
N CYS A 109 -2.70 8.68 0.42
CA CYS A 109 -2.33 9.66 -0.62
C CYS A 109 -2.64 9.14 -2.04
N TYR A 110 -2.36 7.87 -2.32
CA TYR A 110 -2.71 7.23 -3.59
C TYR A 110 -4.22 7.30 -3.86
N ASN A 111 -5.05 6.95 -2.88
CA ASN A 111 -6.50 6.99 -3.05
C ASN A 111 -7.01 8.43 -3.26
N LEU A 112 -6.40 9.42 -2.60
CA LEU A 112 -6.69 10.83 -2.86
C LEU A 112 -6.36 11.22 -4.30
N VAL A 113 -5.21 10.80 -4.84
CA VAL A 113 -4.83 11.07 -6.24
C VAL A 113 -5.78 10.38 -7.21
N CYS A 114 -6.24 9.15 -6.93
CA CYS A 114 -7.27 8.48 -7.74
C CYS A 114 -8.59 9.25 -7.75
N ALA A 115 -9.06 9.71 -6.58
CA ALA A 115 -10.27 10.52 -6.48
C ALA A 115 -10.16 11.82 -7.28
N ILE A 116 -9.00 12.49 -7.24
CA ILE A 116 -8.72 13.67 -8.07
C ILE A 116 -8.72 13.30 -9.56
N GLY A 117 -8.12 12.17 -9.95
CA GLY A 117 -8.09 11.69 -11.33
C GLY A 117 -9.50 11.49 -11.90
N PHE A 118 -10.37 10.79 -11.18
CA PHE A 118 -11.79 10.62 -11.56
C PHE A 118 -12.58 11.94 -11.50
N GLY A 119 -12.26 12.84 -10.56
CA GLY A 119 -12.84 14.18 -10.50
C GLY A 119 -12.49 15.05 -11.71
N LEU A 120 -11.25 14.96 -12.20
CA LEU A 120 -10.84 15.62 -13.44
C LEU A 120 -11.53 14.98 -14.64
N ARG A 121 -11.70 13.66 -14.68
CA ARG A 121 -12.45 12.98 -15.74
C ARG A 121 -13.92 13.39 -15.75
N LEU A 122 -14.55 13.52 -14.58
CA LEU A 122 -15.90 14.05 -14.43
C LEU A 122 -16.02 15.48 -14.98
N LYS A 123 -15.09 16.36 -14.62
CA LYS A 123 -15.04 17.73 -15.16
C LYS A 123 -14.80 17.74 -16.67
N TRP A 124 -14.02 16.80 -17.19
CA TRP A 124 -13.77 16.66 -18.62
C TRP A 124 -15.03 16.26 -19.40
N CYS A 125 -15.97 15.54 -18.78
CA CYS A 125 -17.28 15.24 -19.38
C CYS A 125 -18.05 16.53 -19.70
N ASP A 126 -18.03 17.51 -18.80
CA ASP A 126 -18.78 18.76 -18.96
C ASP A 126 -18.08 19.74 -19.90
N TYR A 127 -16.74 19.69 -19.97
CA TYR A 127 -15.92 20.61 -20.76
C TYR A 127 -14.84 19.86 -21.55
N THR A 128 -15.24 19.20 -22.63
CA THR A 128 -14.34 18.35 -23.45
C THR A 128 -13.14 19.10 -24.04
N ILE A 129 -13.28 20.42 -24.20
CA ILE A 129 -12.28 21.32 -24.78
C ILE A 129 -11.07 21.54 -23.85
N GLN A 130 -11.20 21.30 -22.54
CA GLN A 130 -10.13 21.56 -21.57
C GLN A 130 -9.03 20.49 -21.65
N TYR A 131 -8.11 20.65 -22.61
CA TYR A 131 -7.05 19.67 -22.89
C TYR A 131 -6.14 19.35 -21.69
N LEU A 132 -5.86 20.31 -20.81
CA LEU A 132 -5.08 20.02 -19.59
C LEU A 132 -5.82 19.08 -18.65
N VAL A 133 -7.13 19.29 -18.48
CA VAL A 133 -7.98 18.42 -17.66
C VAL A 133 -8.01 17.02 -18.28
N ALA A 134 -8.13 16.92 -19.61
CA ALA A 134 -8.05 15.67 -20.34
C ALA A 134 -6.74 14.91 -20.05
N VAL A 135 -5.59 15.55 -20.26
CA VAL A 135 -4.26 14.95 -20.05
C VAL A 135 -4.09 14.49 -18.60
N PHE A 136 -4.39 15.33 -17.61
CA PHE A 136 -4.25 14.94 -16.20
C PHE A 136 -5.23 13.84 -15.80
N SER A 137 -6.46 13.83 -16.34
CA SER A 137 -7.44 12.77 -16.06
C SER A 137 -6.99 11.39 -16.54
N VAL A 138 -6.11 11.33 -17.54
CA VAL A 138 -5.53 10.10 -18.06
C VAL A 138 -4.22 9.77 -17.33
N CYS A 139 -3.33 10.75 -17.17
CA CYS A 139 -2.01 10.53 -16.58
C CYS A 139 -2.03 10.22 -15.07
N LEU A 140 -2.99 10.72 -14.31
CA LEU A 140 -3.06 10.44 -12.87
C LEU A 140 -3.42 8.98 -12.57
N PRO A 141 -4.52 8.39 -13.12
CA PRO A 141 -4.82 6.96 -12.97
C PRO A 141 -3.68 6.04 -13.40
N ILE A 142 -2.94 6.48 -14.42
CA ILE A 142 -1.75 5.82 -14.92
C ILE A 142 -0.67 5.74 -13.84
N GLY A 143 -0.35 6.86 -13.18
CA GLY A 143 0.65 6.92 -12.11
C GLY A 143 0.23 6.14 -10.88
N THR A 144 -1.05 6.17 -10.53
CA THR A 144 -1.58 5.46 -9.36
C THR A 144 -1.56 3.95 -9.57
N SER A 145 -1.87 3.44 -10.76
CA SER A 145 -1.74 2.01 -11.08
C SER A 145 -0.30 1.49 -10.93
N PHE A 146 0.69 2.32 -11.27
CA PHE A 146 2.11 1.99 -11.03
C PHE A 146 2.44 1.87 -9.55
N TYR A 147 1.89 2.76 -8.74
CA TYR A 147 2.10 2.73 -7.30
C TYR A 147 1.61 1.41 -6.68
N LEU A 148 0.44 0.90 -7.07
CA LEU A 148 -0.03 -0.40 -6.56
C LEU A 148 0.88 -1.56 -6.99
N ASN A 149 1.36 -1.55 -8.23
CA ASN A 149 2.31 -2.56 -8.70
C ASN A 149 3.64 -2.47 -7.93
N PHE A 150 4.13 -1.25 -7.68
CA PHE A 150 5.29 -1.01 -6.81
C PHE A 150 5.07 -1.58 -5.40
N CYS A 151 3.91 -1.34 -4.79
CA CYS A 151 3.56 -1.90 -3.49
C CYS A 151 3.64 -3.43 -3.52
N ASN A 152 3.01 -4.08 -4.50
CA ASN A 152 3.07 -5.55 -4.65
C ASN A 152 4.51 -6.06 -4.82
N THR A 153 5.36 -5.38 -5.59
CA THR A 153 6.76 -5.77 -5.74
C THR A 153 7.53 -5.61 -4.43
N VAL A 154 7.30 -4.54 -3.66
CA VAL A 154 7.90 -4.36 -2.32
C VAL A 154 7.43 -5.44 -1.35
N LEU A 155 6.13 -5.77 -1.36
CA LEU A 155 5.57 -6.84 -0.52
C LEU A 155 6.11 -8.22 -0.93
N GLY A 156 6.22 -8.50 -2.23
CA GLY A 156 6.82 -9.72 -2.77
C GLY A 156 8.30 -9.87 -2.40
N HIS A 157 9.07 -8.77 -2.49
CA HIS A 157 10.45 -8.72 -2.01
C HIS A 157 10.51 -9.07 -0.52
N ARG A 158 9.57 -8.63 0.32
CA ARG A 158 9.55 -9.01 1.74
C ARG A 158 9.23 -10.49 1.96
N VAL A 159 8.31 -11.08 1.20
CA VAL A 159 8.07 -12.52 1.25
C VAL A 159 9.35 -13.29 0.90
N PHE A 160 10.06 -12.83 -0.13
CA PHE A 160 11.34 -13.39 -0.53
C PHE A 160 12.39 -13.29 0.59
N THR A 161 12.61 -12.10 1.16
CA THR A 161 13.59 -11.89 2.24
C THR A 161 13.25 -12.63 3.52
N LYS A 162 11.95 -12.86 3.81
CA LYS A 162 11.52 -13.69 4.95
C LYS A 162 11.92 -15.15 4.77
N ARG A 163 11.86 -15.66 3.54
CA ARG A 163 12.16 -17.06 3.21
C ARG A 163 13.66 -17.31 2.95
N HIS A 164 14.34 -16.31 2.39
CA HIS A 164 15.76 -16.33 2.03
C HIS A 164 16.50 -15.16 2.71
N PRO A 165 16.64 -15.14 4.05
CA PRO A 165 17.29 -14.04 4.76
C PRO A 165 18.75 -13.83 4.34
N GLU A 166 19.44 -14.89 3.93
CA GLU A 166 20.82 -14.88 3.43
C GLU A 166 20.98 -14.04 2.16
N THR A 167 20.04 -14.16 1.22
CA THR A 167 20.04 -13.41 -0.04
C THR A 167 19.42 -12.04 0.16
N GLY A 168 18.28 -11.98 0.87
CA GLY A 168 17.50 -10.77 1.06
C GLY A 168 18.21 -9.67 1.85
N ASN A 169 19.16 -10.03 2.73
CA ASN A 169 19.98 -9.08 3.49
C ASN A 169 21.35 -8.79 2.84
N SER A 170 21.62 -9.35 1.66
CA SER A 170 22.89 -9.13 0.97
C SER A 170 22.93 -7.74 0.33
N SER A 171 24.09 -7.06 0.40
CA SER A 171 24.24 -5.70 -0.13
C SER A 171 24.00 -5.63 -1.64
N TRP A 172 24.44 -6.64 -2.40
CA TRP A 172 24.24 -6.67 -3.86
C TRP A 172 22.74 -6.73 -4.20
N PHE A 173 21.96 -7.51 -3.46
CA PHE A 173 20.54 -7.64 -3.67
C PHE A 173 19.80 -6.33 -3.35
N HIS A 174 20.20 -5.62 -2.29
CA HIS A 174 19.69 -4.29 -2.00
C HIS A 174 20.03 -3.26 -3.10
N VAL A 175 21.24 -3.31 -3.67
CA VAL A 175 21.61 -2.44 -4.80
C VAL A 175 20.75 -2.75 -6.01
N VAL A 176 20.61 -4.03 -6.38
CA VAL A 176 19.75 -4.46 -7.50
C VAL A 176 18.32 -4.00 -7.29
N MET A 177 17.74 -4.23 -6.11
CA MET A 177 16.39 -3.78 -5.78
C MET A 177 16.25 -2.25 -5.81
N THR A 178 17.25 -1.51 -5.33
CA THR A 178 17.25 -0.04 -5.37
C THR A 178 17.27 0.48 -6.80
N VAL A 179 18.14 -0.08 -7.66
CA VAL A 179 18.17 0.26 -9.09
C VAL A 179 16.84 -0.05 -9.74
N PHE A 180 16.26 -1.22 -9.44
CA PHE A 180 14.95 -1.63 -9.95
C PHE A 180 13.86 -0.63 -9.52
N TYR A 181 13.86 -0.16 -8.27
CA TYR A 181 12.93 0.87 -7.78
C TYR A 181 13.17 2.25 -8.42
N CYS A 182 14.41 2.66 -8.65
CA CYS A 182 14.72 3.93 -9.32
C CYS A 182 14.27 3.94 -10.78
N LEU A 183 14.38 2.81 -11.48
CA LEU A 183 13.94 2.69 -12.88
C LEU A 183 12.44 2.98 -13.05
N ILE A 184 11.62 2.72 -12.03
CA ILE A 184 10.18 3.01 -12.05
C ILE A 184 9.91 4.49 -12.31
N ILE A 185 10.68 5.38 -11.68
CA ILE A 185 10.50 6.82 -11.83
C ILE A 185 10.69 7.20 -13.30
N GLY A 186 11.72 6.64 -13.94
CA GLY A 186 11.97 6.82 -15.37
C GLY A 186 10.84 6.28 -16.24
N VAL A 187 10.27 5.12 -15.89
CA VAL A 187 9.14 4.52 -16.62
C VAL A 187 7.89 5.38 -16.52
N VAL A 188 7.55 5.88 -15.33
CA VAL A 188 6.38 6.74 -15.10
C VAL A 188 6.55 8.06 -15.88
N VAL A 189 7.70 8.71 -15.78
CA VAL A 189 7.98 9.96 -16.52
C VAL A 189 7.94 9.71 -18.03
N GLY A 190 8.56 8.64 -18.52
CA GLY A 190 8.55 8.27 -19.93
C GLY A 190 7.15 7.98 -20.47
N ALA A 191 6.31 7.29 -19.68
CA ALA A 191 4.93 7.01 -20.04
C ALA A 191 4.07 8.28 -20.11
N ILE A 192 4.22 9.19 -19.13
CA ILE A 192 3.52 10.48 -19.12
C ILE A 192 3.96 11.35 -20.30
N LEU A 193 5.28 11.49 -20.54
CA LEU A 193 5.81 12.30 -21.63
C LEU A 193 5.40 11.73 -23.00
N GLY A 194 5.52 10.40 -23.19
CA GLY A 194 5.16 9.74 -24.44
C GLY A 194 3.69 9.92 -24.82
N GLN A 195 2.80 10.05 -23.83
CA GLN A 195 1.38 10.32 -24.06
C GLN A 195 1.07 11.81 -24.14
N ALA A 196 1.58 12.65 -23.23
CA ALA A 196 1.21 14.06 -23.12
C ALA A 196 1.79 14.94 -24.24
N LEU A 197 3.03 14.69 -24.68
CA LEU A 197 3.71 15.54 -25.66
C LEU A 197 2.95 15.63 -27.01
N PRO A 198 2.46 14.51 -27.61
CA PRO A 198 1.62 14.57 -28.81
C PRO A 198 0.38 15.47 -28.68
N TYR A 199 -0.26 15.52 -27.51
CA TYR A 199 -1.42 16.39 -27.28
C TYR A 199 -1.04 17.87 -27.17
N LEU A 200 0.14 18.18 -26.63
CA LEU A 200 0.53 19.56 -26.31
C LEU A 200 1.14 20.31 -27.49
N TYR A 201 1.85 19.63 -28.38
CA TYR A 201 2.67 20.27 -29.42
C TYR A 201 2.42 19.65 -30.80
N PHE A 202 2.45 20.48 -31.84
CA PHE A 202 2.54 19.99 -33.21
C PHE A 202 3.88 19.29 -33.39
N MET A 203 3.86 18.05 -33.85
CA MET A 203 5.07 17.27 -34.07
C MET A 203 5.12 16.72 -35.48
N GLY A 204 6.33 16.65 -36.04
CA GLY A 204 6.53 15.96 -37.31
C GLY A 204 6.35 14.44 -37.17
N PRO A 205 6.05 13.72 -38.27
CA PRO A 205 5.81 12.27 -38.25
C PRO A 205 6.90 11.46 -37.55
N LYS A 206 8.17 11.84 -37.75
CA LYS A 206 9.32 11.18 -37.11
C LYS A 206 9.29 11.32 -35.59
N HIS A 207 9.10 12.54 -35.06
CA HIS A 207 9.07 12.79 -33.62
C HIS A 207 7.83 12.18 -32.96
N TYR A 208 6.70 12.21 -33.66
CA TYR A 208 5.49 11.55 -33.24
C TYR A 208 5.67 10.03 -33.10
N GLN A 209 6.27 9.38 -34.11
CA GLN A 209 6.59 7.96 -34.05
C GLN A 209 7.59 7.63 -32.93
N MET A 210 8.55 8.52 -32.65
CA MET A 210 9.46 8.35 -31.51
C MET A 210 8.70 8.37 -30.17
N CYS A 211 7.81 9.35 -29.95
CA CYS A 211 6.99 9.42 -28.73
C CYS A 211 6.14 8.16 -28.56
N ARG A 212 5.56 7.67 -29.65
CA ARG A 212 4.76 6.45 -29.68
C ARG A 212 5.59 5.21 -29.36
N ASN A 213 6.77 5.06 -29.96
CA ASN A 213 7.68 3.95 -29.67
C ASN A 213 8.14 3.98 -28.21
N VAL A 214 8.39 5.16 -27.64
CA VAL A 214 8.68 5.32 -26.21
C VAL A 214 7.49 4.87 -25.36
N ALA A 215 6.27 5.31 -25.67
CA ALA A 215 5.07 4.89 -24.94
C ALA A 215 4.87 3.36 -24.98
N LYS A 216 5.06 2.73 -26.15
CA LYS A 216 5.01 1.27 -26.32
C LYS A 216 6.08 0.55 -25.51
N ALA A 217 7.33 1.01 -25.57
CA ALA A 217 8.44 0.44 -24.82
C ALA A 217 8.19 0.55 -23.30
N MET A 218 7.70 1.71 -22.84
CA MET A 218 7.30 1.88 -21.45
C MET A 218 6.18 0.90 -21.10
N GLY A 219 5.13 0.76 -21.91
CA GLY A 219 4.07 -0.23 -21.70
C GLY A 219 4.57 -1.66 -21.50
N ILE A 220 5.54 -2.12 -22.30
CA ILE A 220 6.16 -3.44 -22.11
C ILE A 220 6.87 -3.53 -20.76
N ILE A 221 7.69 -2.53 -20.42
CA ILE A 221 8.39 -2.48 -19.13
C ILE A 221 7.40 -2.47 -17.96
N CYS A 222 6.25 -1.82 -18.13
CA CYS A 222 5.17 -1.80 -17.15
C CYS A 222 4.60 -3.20 -16.90
N ILE A 223 4.38 -4.00 -17.95
CA ILE A 223 3.94 -5.39 -17.80
C ILE A 223 4.99 -6.20 -17.03
N LEU A 224 6.26 -6.10 -17.42
CA LEU A 224 7.36 -6.78 -16.72
C LEU A 224 7.39 -6.39 -15.24
N TRP A 225 7.11 -5.12 -14.95
CA TRP A 225 7.03 -4.61 -13.58
C TRP A 225 5.83 -5.16 -12.81
N ALA A 226 4.64 -5.21 -13.43
CA ALA A 226 3.44 -5.76 -12.81
C ALA A 226 3.61 -7.25 -12.42
N LEU A 227 4.41 -7.98 -13.20
CA LEU A 227 4.85 -9.33 -12.91
C LEU A 227 5.91 -9.43 -11.81
N GLY A 228 6.55 -8.32 -11.41
CA GLY A 228 7.63 -8.30 -10.44
C GLY A 228 7.23 -8.87 -9.07
N GLY A 229 6.07 -8.49 -8.54
CA GLY A 229 5.55 -9.08 -7.29
C GLY A 229 5.35 -10.59 -7.39
N LEU A 230 4.79 -11.07 -8.50
CA LEU A 230 4.60 -12.50 -8.76
C LEU A 230 5.93 -13.23 -8.91
N ALA A 231 6.87 -12.66 -9.65
CA ALA A 231 8.20 -13.22 -9.86
C ALA A 231 8.97 -13.36 -8.54
N MET A 232 8.87 -12.36 -7.65
CA MET A 232 9.49 -12.42 -6.32
C MET A 232 8.90 -13.51 -5.43
N VAL A 233 7.57 -13.64 -5.42
CA VAL A 233 6.90 -14.72 -4.69
C VAL A 233 7.30 -16.08 -5.28
N LEU A 234 7.26 -16.23 -6.60
CA LEU A 234 7.64 -17.46 -7.28
C LEU A 234 9.09 -17.86 -6.99
N ALA A 235 10.02 -16.91 -7.10
CA ALA A 235 11.43 -17.11 -6.75
C ALA A 235 11.60 -17.55 -5.29
N ALA A 236 10.79 -17.00 -4.37
CA ALA A 236 10.84 -17.41 -2.96
C ALA A 236 10.50 -18.88 -2.77
N TYR A 237 9.55 -19.44 -3.54
CA TYR A 237 9.12 -20.83 -3.39
C TYR A 237 9.93 -21.82 -4.24
N ILE A 238 10.43 -21.42 -5.40
CA ILE A 238 11.24 -22.29 -6.28
C ILE A 238 12.67 -22.45 -5.75
N ILE A 239 13.30 -21.37 -5.30
CA ILE A 239 14.68 -21.40 -4.83
C ILE A 239 14.70 -22.11 -3.46
N PRO A 240 15.51 -23.16 -3.26
CA PRO A 240 15.69 -23.76 -1.95
C PRO A 240 16.46 -22.82 -1.04
N VAL A 241 16.08 -22.78 0.24
CA VAL A 241 16.73 -21.92 1.26
C VAL A 241 18.21 -22.30 1.36
N GLY A 242 19.10 -21.31 1.29
CA GLY A 242 20.54 -21.50 1.33
C GLY A 242 21.22 -21.91 0.01
N ALA A 243 20.48 -22.05 -1.09
CA ALA A 243 21.06 -22.44 -2.39
C ALA A 243 21.75 -21.28 -3.12
N VAL A 244 21.33 -20.03 -2.85
CA VAL A 244 21.98 -18.85 -3.43
C VAL A 244 23.13 -18.46 -2.52
N GLY A 245 24.33 -18.90 -2.92
CA GLY A 245 25.57 -18.62 -2.22
C GLY A 245 25.78 -17.13 -1.99
N HIS A 246 26.43 -16.82 -0.87
CA HIS A 246 26.83 -15.49 -0.45
C HIS A 246 27.88 -14.82 -1.36
N GLU A 247 28.40 -15.54 -2.34
CA GLU A 247 29.57 -15.16 -3.12
C GLU A 247 29.14 -14.79 -4.53
N PHE A 248 28.53 -13.60 -4.67
CA PHE A 248 28.51 -12.95 -5.98
C PHE A 248 29.90 -12.35 -6.23
N PRO A 249 30.54 -12.59 -7.39
CA PRO A 249 31.90 -12.12 -7.65
C PRO A 249 31.98 -10.59 -7.46
N GLY A 250 32.82 -10.15 -6.52
CA GLY A 250 33.02 -8.75 -6.16
C GLY A 250 32.34 -8.26 -4.88
N PHE A 251 31.40 -9.01 -4.30
CA PHE A 251 30.75 -8.65 -3.04
C PHE A 251 31.11 -9.63 -1.91
N LYS A 252 32.00 -9.22 -1.00
CA LYS A 252 32.28 -9.99 0.23
C LYS A 252 31.07 -9.93 1.15
N ALA A 253 30.27 -11.00 1.17
CA ALA A 253 29.18 -11.14 2.13
C ALA A 253 29.71 -11.30 3.56
N LYS A 254 29.01 -10.69 4.53
CA LYS A 254 29.27 -10.92 5.95
C LYS A 254 28.89 -12.37 6.27
N ARG A 255 29.83 -13.14 6.82
CA ARG A 255 29.67 -14.54 7.22
C ARG A 255 28.43 -14.73 8.12
N ALA A 256 27.67 -15.79 7.87
CA ALA A 256 26.33 -16.12 8.40
C ALA A 256 26.10 -16.09 9.93
N LYS A 257 27.10 -15.79 10.77
CA LYS A 257 26.93 -15.77 12.24
C LYS A 257 26.01 -14.66 12.77
N ASN A 258 25.76 -13.60 11.97
CA ASN A 258 24.98 -12.43 12.39
C ASN A 258 23.81 -12.09 11.44
N LEU A 259 23.29 -13.06 10.67
CA LEU A 259 22.11 -12.83 9.86
C LEU A 259 20.92 -12.64 10.81
N ARG A 260 20.57 -11.37 11.09
CA ARG A 260 19.31 -11.03 11.75
C ARG A 260 18.20 -11.58 10.87
N GLN A 261 17.64 -12.74 11.25
CA GLN A 261 16.36 -13.16 10.70
C GLN A 261 15.40 -12.00 10.87
N THR A 262 14.62 -11.70 9.84
CA THR A 262 13.55 -10.70 9.92
C THR A 262 12.55 -11.21 10.95
N THR A 263 12.74 -10.82 12.20
CA THR A 263 11.88 -11.21 13.30
C THR A 263 10.52 -10.58 13.06
N SER A 264 9.52 -11.43 12.90
CA SER A 264 8.14 -10.97 12.94
C SER A 264 7.93 -10.29 14.30
N PRO A 265 7.30 -9.12 14.36
CA PRO A 265 6.96 -8.49 15.62
C PRO A 265 6.11 -9.45 16.47
N PHE A 266 6.67 -9.94 17.58
CA PHE A 266 6.02 -10.94 18.45
C PHE A 266 4.86 -10.33 19.26
N TRP A 267 4.80 -9.00 19.35
CA TRP A 267 3.74 -8.27 20.07
C TRP A 267 2.46 -8.08 19.24
N ILE A 268 2.47 -8.42 17.94
CA ILE A 268 1.25 -8.45 17.13
C ILE A 268 0.49 -9.73 17.45
N THR A 269 -0.64 -9.60 18.14
CA THR A 269 -1.46 -10.73 18.60
C THR A 269 -2.59 -11.07 17.64
N SER A 270 -2.96 -10.15 16.73
CA SER A 270 -4.04 -10.34 15.76
C SER A 270 -3.78 -9.56 14.46
N PHE A 271 -4.41 -10.01 13.37
CA PHE A 271 -4.48 -9.29 12.09
C PHE A 271 -5.91 -8.82 11.78
N GLY A 272 -6.75 -8.71 12.81
CA GLY A 272 -8.11 -8.22 12.66
C GLY A 272 -8.13 -6.76 12.18
N ILE A 273 -9.19 -6.40 11.45
CA ILE A 273 -9.36 -5.05 10.88
C ILE A 273 -9.29 -3.97 11.97
N PHE A 274 -9.89 -4.22 13.12
CA PHE A 274 -9.93 -3.31 14.27
C PHE A 274 -8.83 -3.57 15.31
N TYR A 275 -7.86 -4.44 15.00
CA TYR A 275 -6.73 -4.66 15.87
C TYR A 275 -5.70 -3.55 15.68
N TYR A 276 -5.20 -3.05 16.80
CA TYR A 276 -4.08 -2.11 16.82
C TYR A 276 -3.07 -2.58 17.87
N PRO A 277 -1.77 -2.61 17.51
CA PRO A 277 -0.74 -3.01 18.46
C PRO A 277 -0.65 -1.98 19.59
N GLU A 278 -0.49 -2.48 20.82
CA GLU A 278 -0.18 -1.63 21.97
C GLU A 278 1.14 -0.90 21.76
N LYS A 279 1.28 0.27 22.39
CA LYS A 279 2.51 1.06 22.31
C LYS A 279 3.72 0.18 22.61
N PRO A 280 4.79 0.29 21.81
CA PRO A 280 5.91 -0.63 21.90
C PRO A 280 6.54 -0.54 23.30
N LYS A 281 6.43 -1.61 24.10
CA LYS A 281 7.27 -1.84 25.30
C LYS A 281 8.71 -2.22 24.91
N TYR A 282 9.19 -1.67 23.80
CA TYR A 282 10.40 -2.08 23.07
C TYR A 282 11.68 -1.87 23.87
N LYS A 283 11.72 -0.84 24.74
CA LYS A 283 12.91 -0.49 25.52
C LYS A 283 13.38 -1.61 26.47
N THR A 284 12.48 -2.45 26.96
CA THR A 284 12.82 -3.47 27.97
C THR A 284 13.15 -4.81 27.35
N PHE A 285 12.56 -5.14 26.19
CA PHE A 285 12.63 -6.50 25.62
C PHE A 285 13.86 -6.69 24.73
N THR A 286 14.14 -5.75 23.81
CA THR A 286 15.24 -5.88 22.84
C THR A 286 16.61 -5.85 23.53
N LYS A 287 16.76 -5.03 24.59
CA LYS A 287 17.99 -5.02 25.41
C LYS A 287 18.18 -6.32 26.19
N ARG A 288 17.11 -6.86 26.78
CA ARG A 288 17.18 -8.08 27.59
C ARG A 288 17.47 -9.33 26.74
N SER A 289 16.83 -9.47 25.58
CA SER A 289 17.10 -10.58 24.66
C SER A 289 18.50 -10.53 24.04
N LEU A 290 19.00 -9.34 23.68
CA LEU A 290 20.37 -9.18 23.19
C LEU A 290 21.42 -9.44 24.29
N GLU A 291 21.18 -8.99 25.53
CA GLU A 291 22.06 -9.28 26.67
C GLU A 291 22.05 -10.77 27.09
N GLU A 292 20.92 -11.47 26.94
CA GLU A 292 20.84 -12.92 27.21
C GLU A 292 21.53 -13.76 26.12
N ASP A 293 21.43 -13.35 24.85
CA ASP A 293 22.14 -13.97 23.72
C ASP A 293 23.67 -13.85 23.86
N GLU A 294 24.17 -12.67 24.24
CA GLU A 294 25.59 -12.45 24.49
C GLU A 294 26.12 -13.28 25.67
N ARG A 295 25.28 -13.55 26.68
CA ARG A 295 25.66 -14.34 27.87
C ARG A 295 25.66 -15.85 27.65
N HIS A 296 24.82 -16.38 26.76
CA HIS A 296 24.58 -17.82 26.67
C HIS A 296 25.26 -18.51 25.47
N GLY A 297 25.92 -17.77 24.57
CA GLY A 297 26.69 -18.36 23.46
C GLY A 297 25.88 -19.32 22.58
N ALA A 298 24.55 -19.22 22.61
CA ALA A 298 23.65 -20.21 22.04
C ALA A 298 23.37 -19.87 20.57
N SER A 299 24.22 -20.39 19.70
CA SER A 299 24.12 -20.29 18.24
C SER A 299 23.00 -21.16 17.63
N ASN A 300 21.84 -21.29 18.30
CA ASN A 300 20.68 -22.01 17.76
C ASN A 300 19.38 -21.27 18.06
N ASN A 301 18.96 -20.42 17.11
CA ASN A 301 17.87 -19.46 17.25
C ASN A 301 16.47 -20.07 17.43
N ASN A 302 16.29 -21.38 17.21
CA ASN A 302 14.98 -22.04 17.38
C ASN A 302 14.64 -22.39 18.84
N THR A 303 15.63 -22.47 19.74
CA THR A 303 15.37 -22.78 21.16
C THR A 303 15.09 -21.55 22.02
N LEU A 304 15.39 -20.34 21.51
CA LEU A 304 15.08 -19.07 22.17
C LEU A 304 13.58 -18.81 22.25
N PHE A 305 12.86 -19.08 21.16
CA PHE A 305 11.41 -18.87 21.09
C PHE A 305 10.64 -19.78 22.07
N ALA A 306 11.13 -21.00 22.31
CA ALA A 306 10.49 -21.95 23.20
C ALA A 306 10.78 -21.68 24.68
N ARG A 307 11.97 -21.17 25.04
CA ARG A 307 12.37 -20.99 26.45
C ARG A 307 11.82 -19.73 27.13
N PHE A 308 11.54 -18.66 26.39
CA PHE A 308 11.00 -17.42 27.00
C PHE A 308 9.49 -17.46 27.25
N VAL A 309 8.75 -18.32 26.56
CA VAL A 309 7.32 -18.55 26.85
C VAL A 309 7.13 -19.26 28.20
N ASP A 310 8.15 -19.99 28.68
CA ASP A 310 8.08 -20.80 29.89
C ASP A 310 8.38 -20.04 31.18
N SER A 311 9.07 -18.89 31.12
CA SER A 311 9.62 -18.28 32.34
C SER A 311 8.69 -17.28 33.05
N GLU A 312 7.62 -16.79 32.42
CA GLU A 312 6.84 -15.67 32.99
C GLU A 312 5.35 -15.92 33.29
N ARG A 313 4.75 -17.10 33.05
CA ARG A 313 3.41 -17.47 33.60
C ARG A 313 3.05 -18.94 33.33
N ARG A 314 2.48 -19.63 34.33
CA ARG A 314 1.86 -20.98 34.28
C ARG A 314 0.60 -21.10 33.40
N ASN A 315 0.48 -20.30 32.36
CA ASN A 315 -0.48 -20.53 31.29
C ASN A 315 0.30 -20.33 30.00
N PRO A 316 0.51 -21.36 29.17
CA PRO A 316 1.04 -21.14 27.84
C PRO A 316 0.02 -20.24 27.14
N VAL A 317 0.34 -18.96 27.01
CA VAL A 317 -0.22 -18.15 25.93
C VAL A 317 0.29 -18.88 24.72
N ARG A 318 -0.54 -19.81 24.18
CA ARG A 318 -0.36 -20.36 22.85
C ARG A 318 -0.01 -19.16 22.01
N VAL A 319 1.25 -19.04 21.63
CA VAL A 319 1.66 -18.00 20.73
C VAL A 319 0.84 -18.30 19.49
N ILE A 320 -0.20 -17.49 19.24
CA ILE A 320 -1.03 -17.55 18.03
C ILE A 320 -0.17 -17.04 16.85
N SER A 321 1.15 -17.29 16.86
CA SER A 321 2.07 -17.10 15.75
C SER A 321 1.78 -18.10 14.64
N ASP A 322 1.28 -19.28 14.99
CA ASP A 322 1.26 -20.42 14.07
C ASP A 322 -0.01 -20.50 13.20
N LEU A 323 -1.11 -19.84 13.58
CA LEU A 323 -2.38 -20.01 12.86
C LEU A 323 -2.76 -18.85 11.93
N ASN A 324 -2.26 -17.64 12.16
CA ASN A 324 -2.72 -16.45 11.44
C ASN A 324 -1.62 -15.68 10.66
N ASN A 325 -0.35 -16.03 10.90
CA ASN A 325 0.80 -15.46 10.19
C ASN A 325 1.31 -16.39 9.09
N ASN A 326 0.40 -17.16 8.48
CA ASN A 326 0.68 -18.11 7.43
C ASN A 326 1.35 -17.40 6.24
N PRO A 327 2.64 -17.66 5.96
CA PRO A 327 3.35 -17.02 4.84
C PRO A 327 2.68 -17.32 3.49
N THR A 328 1.89 -18.40 3.45
CA THR A 328 1.04 -18.77 2.31
C THR A 328 -0.08 -17.76 2.07
N VAL A 329 -0.74 -17.23 3.09
CA VAL A 329 -1.81 -16.22 2.93
C VAL A 329 -1.23 -14.92 2.36
N CYS A 330 -0.07 -14.48 2.88
CA CYS A 330 0.62 -13.31 2.37
C CYS A 330 1.08 -13.49 0.92
N ALA A 331 1.62 -14.67 0.58
CA ALA A 331 2.01 -15.01 -0.78
C ALA A 331 0.80 -15.05 -1.73
N LEU A 332 -0.30 -15.71 -1.34
CA LEU A 332 -1.53 -15.81 -2.11
C LEU A 332 -2.16 -14.43 -2.35
N LEU A 333 -2.17 -13.57 -1.33
CA LEU A 333 -2.64 -12.19 -1.46
C LEU A 333 -1.86 -11.43 -2.53
N ILE A 334 -0.52 -11.47 -2.46
CA ILE A 334 0.35 -10.80 -3.46
C ILE A 334 0.17 -11.42 -4.84
N CYS A 335 0.11 -12.74 -4.96
CA CYS A 335 -0.13 -13.41 -6.23
C CYS A 335 -1.44 -12.95 -6.87
N PHE A 336 -2.54 -12.97 -6.09
CA PHE A 336 -3.85 -12.55 -6.57
C PHE A 336 -3.85 -11.08 -7.01
N THR A 337 -3.36 -10.17 -6.16
CA THR A 337 -3.33 -8.74 -6.50
C THR A 337 -2.39 -8.46 -7.68
N SER A 338 -1.24 -9.14 -7.77
CA SER A 338 -0.34 -9.02 -8.93
C SER A 338 -0.99 -9.51 -10.22
N CYS A 339 -1.76 -10.60 -10.21
CA CYS A 339 -2.50 -11.06 -11.39
C CYS A 339 -3.54 -10.02 -11.85
N VAL A 340 -4.28 -9.45 -10.91
CA VAL A 340 -5.27 -8.39 -11.19
C VAL A 340 -4.59 -7.15 -11.78
N LEU A 341 -3.52 -6.64 -11.16
CA LEU A 341 -2.79 -5.47 -11.64
C LEU A 341 -2.05 -5.71 -12.96
N THR A 342 -1.57 -6.92 -13.19
CA THR A 342 -1.01 -7.32 -14.49
C THR A 342 -2.07 -7.26 -15.58
N THR A 343 -3.29 -7.74 -15.28
CA THR A 343 -4.42 -7.66 -16.23
C THR A 343 -4.73 -6.21 -16.61
N ILE A 344 -4.78 -5.30 -15.63
CA ILE A 344 -4.96 -3.85 -15.85
C ILE A 344 -3.85 -3.31 -16.77
N THR A 345 -2.60 -3.65 -16.47
CA THR A 345 -1.43 -3.16 -17.20
C THR A 345 -1.37 -3.71 -18.63
N VAL A 346 -1.79 -4.96 -18.84
CA VAL A 346 -1.88 -5.58 -20.17
C VAL A 346 -2.95 -4.88 -21.01
N CYS A 347 -4.18 -4.71 -20.49
CA CYS A 347 -5.26 -4.02 -21.20
C CYS A 347 -4.82 -2.62 -21.66
N ARG A 348 -4.16 -1.88 -20.77
CA ARG A 348 -3.61 -0.57 -21.10
C ARG A 348 -2.50 -0.68 -22.15
N THR A 349 -1.58 -1.62 -22.01
CA THR A 349 -0.45 -1.73 -22.94
C THR A 349 -0.95 -2.07 -24.33
N VAL A 350 -1.95 -2.94 -24.47
CA VAL A 350 -2.62 -3.24 -25.75
C VAL A 350 -3.12 -1.94 -26.41
N SER A 351 -3.70 -1.00 -25.67
CA SER A 351 -4.13 0.30 -26.22
C SER A 351 -3.00 1.13 -26.83
N LEU A 352 -1.76 0.94 -26.39
CA LEU A 352 -0.58 1.65 -26.93
C LEU A 352 -0.08 1.02 -28.23
N PHE A 353 -0.41 -0.25 -28.46
CA PHE A 353 -0.04 -0.99 -29.66
C PHE A 353 -1.11 -0.91 -30.75
N THR A 354 -2.37 -0.72 -30.37
CA THR A 354 -3.47 -0.59 -31.31
C THR A 354 -3.53 0.83 -31.89
N ASP A 355 -3.44 0.93 -33.21
CA ASP A 355 -3.55 2.19 -33.94
C ASP A 355 -4.99 2.45 -34.33
N GLU A 356 -5.73 3.08 -33.42
CA GLU A 356 -7.06 3.58 -33.70
C GLU A 356 -7.10 5.09 -33.41
N PHE A 357 -7.73 5.85 -34.30
CA PHE A 357 -8.16 7.22 -34.04
C PHE A 357 -9.53 7.21 -33.35
N PHE A 358 -9.90 8.29 -32.67
CA PHE A 358 -11.25 8.39 -32.13
C PHE A 358 -12.28 8.38 -33.25
N LYS A 359 -13.07 7.32 -33.35
CA LYS A 359 -14.28 7.36 -34.17
C LYS A 359 -15.39 8.03 -33.35
N VAL A 360 -15.83 9.21 -33.80
CA VAL A 360 -16.87 10.05 -33.16
C VAL A 360 -18.19 9.30 -32.86
N ARG A 361 -18.45 8.14 -33.47
CA ARG A 361 -19.56 7.25 -33.10
C ARG A 361 -19.15 5.78 -33.21
N GLN A 362 -18.84 5.19 -32.05
CA GLN A 362 -18.98 3.80 -31.55
C GLN A 362 -19.02 2.54 -32.47
N VAL A 363 -19.01 2.57 -33.80
CA VAL A 363 -19.41 1.40 -34.60
C VAL A 363 -18.24 0.52 -35.08
N GLY A 364 -17.10 0.51 -34.38
CA GLY A 364 -16.04 -0.45 -34.75
C GLY A 364 -14.80 -0.48 -33.88
N ASN A 365 -14.89 -0.15 -32.60
CA ASN A 365 -13.69 0.04 -31.77
C ASN A 365 -13.39 -1.17 -30.91
N SER A 366 -12.11 -1.53 -30.87
CA SER A 366 -11.55 -2.48 -29.92
C SER A 366 -12.08 -2.19 -28.51
N PRO A 367 -12.53 -3.21 -27.74
CA PRO A 367 -13.11 -3.02 -26.40
C PRO A 367 -12.24 -2.17 -25.46
N VAL A 368 -10.92 -2.15 -25.71
CA VAL A 368 -9.90 -1.44 -24.94
C VAL A 368 -10.10 0.09 -24.93
N PHE A 369 -10.68 0.66 -25.98
CA PHE A 369 -10.93 2.11 -26.07
C PHE A 369 -12.30 2.54 -25.55
N GLN A 370 -13.11 1.59 -25.06
CA GLN A 370 -14.43 1.89 -24.54
C GLN A 370 -14.38 2.32 -23.07
N ASN A 371 -15.24 3.26 -22.69
CA ASN A 371 -15.20 3.91 -21.38
C ASN A 371 -15.40 2.89 -20.24
N TYR A 372 -16.24 1.87 -20.45
CA TYR A 372 -16.44 0.80 -19.47
C TYR A 372 -15.15 0.01 -19.17
N THR A 373 -14.22 -0.12 -20.12
CA THR A 373 -12.99 -0.87 -19.89
C THR A 373 -12.09 -0.14 -18.90
N LEU A 374 -12.01 1.20 -19.01
CA LEU A 374 -11.29 2.01 -18.05
C LEU A 374 -11.91 1.92 -16.65
N TYR A 375 -13.23 1.96 -16.55
CA TYR A 375 -13.91 1.81 -15.26
C TYR A 375 -13.77 0.41 -14.68
N ALA A 376 -13.79 -0.63 -15.50
CA ALA A 376 -13.54 -2.00 -15.06
C ALA A 376 -12.10 -2.15 -14.54
N THR A 377 -11.11 -1.65 -15.28
CA THR A 377 -9.69 -1.83 -14.93
C THR A 377 -9.21 -0.86 -13.86
N PHE A 378 -9.23 0.46 -14.13
CA PHE A 378 -8.71 1.48 -13.19
C PHE A 378 -9.70 1.82 -12.08
N GLY A 379 -10.99 1.55 -12.26
CA GLY A 379 -11.99 1.72 -11.21
C GLY A 379 -12.13 0.45 -10.36
N ALA A 380 -12.87 -0.54 -10.89
CA ALA A 380 -13.32 -1.69 -10.12
C ALA A 380 -12.19 -2.61 -9.67
N LEU A 381 -11.29 -3.02 -10.57
CA LEU A 381 -10.19 -3.92 -10.22
C LEU A 381 -9.20 -3.26 -9.24
N GLU A 382 -8.87 -1.98 -9.40
CA GLU A 382 -8.05 -1.26 -8.41
C GLU A 382 -8.78 -1.10 -7.06
N CYS A 383 -10.08 -0.82 -7.06
CA CYS A 383 -10.87 -0.80 -5.82
C CYS A 383 -10.85 -2.15 -5.10
N ILE A 384 -10.92 -3.27 -5.83
CA ILE A 384 -10.80 -4.62 -5.25
C ILE A 384 -9.43 -4.80 -4.59
N VAL A 385 -8.34 -4.41 -5.26
CA VAL A 385 -6.98 -4.50 -4.68
C VAL A 385 -6.87 -3.62 -3.42
N ASN A 386 -7.40 -2.40 -3.45
CA ASN A 386 -7.41 -1.51 -2.29
C ASN A 386 -8.24 -2.08 -1.12
N ALA A 387 -9.41 -2.65 -1.42
CA ALA A 387 -10.25 -3.31 -0.43
C ALA A 387 -9.50 -4.49 0.21
N LEU A 388 -8.82 -5.31 -0.59
CA LEU A 388 -7.98 -6.40 -0.06
C LEU A 388 -6.84 -5.88 0.79
N PHE A 389 -6.15 -4.82 0.37
CA PHE A 389 -5.07 -4.21 1.17
C PHE A 389 -5.56 -3.73 2.53
N LEU A 390 -6.75 -3.12 2.58
CA LEU A 390 -7.37 -2.65 3.80
C LEU A 390 -7.87 -3.81 4.68
N LEU A 391 -8.63 -4.75 4.11
CA LEU A 391 -9.25 -5.87 4.84
C LEU A 391 -8.21 -6.83 5.43
N PHE A 392 -7.16 -7.13 4.67
CA PHE A 392 -6.09 -8.01 5.16
C PHE A 392 -5.08 -7.30 6.05
N ARG A 393 -5.24 -6.00 6.31
CA ARG A 393 -4.31 -5.17 7.09
C ARG A 393 -2.87 -5.43 6.66
N ILE A 394 -2.57 -5.11 5.40
CA ILE A 394 -1.24 -5.35 4.82
C ILE A 394 -0.13 -4.66 5.63
N ASP A 395 -0.47 -3.59 6.33
CA ASP A 395 0.39 -2.87 7.25
C ASP A 395 0.90 -3.79 8.36
N LEU A 396 0.00 -4.51 9.03
CA LEU A 396 0.33 -5.44 10.12
C LEU A 396 1.07 -6.68 9.60
N ARG A 397 0.62 -7.26 8.48
CA ARG A 397 1.22 -8.48 7.90
C ARG A 397 2.64 -8.27 7.41
N PHE A 398 2.95 -7.06 7.00
CA PHE A 398 4.27 -6.66 6.53
C PHE A 398 4.76 -5.47 7.38
N TYR A 399 4.75 -5.59 8.69
CA TYR A 399 5.35 -4.55 9.53
C TYR A 399 6.89 -4.56 9.40
N ILE A 400 7.49 -3.36 9.36
CA ILE A 400 8.94 -3.18 9.60
C ILE A 400 9.07 -2.52 10.97
N PRO A 401 9.85 -3.10 11.91
CA PRO A 401 10.18 -2.42 13.16
C PRO A 401 10.78 -1.05 12.89
N ASP A 402 10.19 -0.03 13.51
CA ASP A 402 10.66 1.34 13.36
C ASP A 402 12.05 1.51 13.97
N ARG A 403 12.83 2.35 13.30
CA ARG A 403 14.17 2.74 13.75
C ARG A 403 14.05 3.68 14.96
N GLU A 404 14.73 3.37 16.07
CA GLU A 404 14.67 4.18 17.30
C GLU A 404 15.14 5.63 17.07
N ASP A 405 16.16 5.79 16.23
CA ASP A 405 16.74 7.07 15.83
C ASP A 405 15.73 8.01 15.16
N PHE A 406 14.73 7.46 14.46
CA PHE A 406 13.67 8.25 13.84
C PHE A 406 12.76 8.90 14.87
N TRP A 407 12.34 8.14 15.89
CA TRP A 407 11.48 8.68 16.96
C TRP A 407 12.23 9.63 17.87
N ASP A 408 13.49 9.33 18.18
CA ASP A 408 14.36 10.23 18.93
C ASP A 408 14.61 11.54 18.17
N TRP A 409 14.71 11.48 16.84
CA TRP A 409 14.77 12.66 15.99
C TRP A 409 13.44 13.44 16.01
N LEU A 410 12.29 12.77 15.91
CA LEU A 410 10.97 13.44 15.99
C LEU A 410 10.72 14.11 17.35
N ASP A 411 11.11 13.46 18.45
CA ASP A 411 10.94 13.97 19.82
C ASP A 411 11.78 15.25 20.08
N LYS A 412 12.79 15.55 19.24
CA LYS A 412 13.53 16.82 19.27
C LYS A 412 12.72 18.00 18.75
N TYR A 413 11.68 17.77 17.94
CA TYR A 413 10.86 18.85 17.38
C TYR A 413 9.63 19.15 18.25
N PRO A 414 9.41 20.41 18.66
CA PRO A 414 8.35 20.77 19.60
C PRO A 414 6.93 20.52 19.07
N LEU A 415 6.74 20.43 17.75
CA LEU A 415 5.48 20.06 17.10
C LEU A 415 5.03 18.62 17.41
N PHE A 416 5.97 17.72 17.71
CA PHE A 416 5.69 16.28 17.91
C PHE A 416 5.93 15.80 19.34
N ARG A 417 6.50 16.64 20.20
CA ARG A 417 6.63 16.35 21.63
C ARG A 417 5.22 16.22 22.22
N SER A 418 4.81 14.98 22.54
CA SER A 418 3.47 14.63 23.05
C SER A 418 3.17 15.17 24.48
N GLY A 419 3.73 16.33 24.83
CA GLY A 419 3.83 16.86 26.18
C GLY A 419 2.65 17.70 26.66
N LYS A 420 1.53 17.79 25.94
CA LYS A 420 0.33 18.51 26.44
C LYS A 420 -1.00 17.77 26.39
N LEU A 421 -1.16 16.71 25.59
CA LEU A 421 -2.39 15.88 25.65
C LEU A 421 -2.29 14.71 26.65
N GLY A 422 -1.09 14.20 26.95
CA GLY A 422 -0.91 13.10 27.90
C GLY A 422 -1.18 13.51 29.36
N HIS A 423 -0.89 14.76 29.72
CA HIS A 423 -1.07 15.25 31.09
C HIS A 423 -2.54 15.45 31.51
N ILE A 424 -3.48 15.51 30.55
CA ILE A 424 -4.91 15.66 30.85
C ILE A 424 -5.54 14.30 31.20
N TYR A 425 -5.04 13.21 30.61
CA TYR A 425 -5.56 11.86 30.90
C TYR A 425 -4.93 11.25 32.16
N ASP A 426 -3.66 11.51 32.44
CA ASP A 426 -2.99 10.96 33.63
C ASP A 426 -3.48 11.61 34.94
N LYS A 427 -3.80 12.92 34.90
CA LYS A 427 -4.42 13.60 36.05
C LYS A 427 -5.81 13.07 36.41
N SER A 428 -6.56 12.49 35.46
CA SER A 428 -7.86 11.89 35.79
C SER A 428 -7.72 10.62 36.64
N LYS A 429 -6.67 9.81 36.40
CA LYS A 429 -6.37 8.63 37.21
C LYS A 429 -5.71 8.98 38.55
N GLU A 430 -4.95 10.07 38.60
CA GLU A 430 -4.38 10.57 39.85
C GLU A 430 -5.44 11.19 40.76
N ILE A 431 -6.48 11.84 40.21
CA ILE A 431 -7.60 12.39 40.99
C ILE A 431 -8.49 11.26 41.56
N ASP A 432 -8.70 10.16 40.82
CA ASP A 432 -9.43 9.00 41.33
C ASP A 432 -8.62 8.20 42.38
N ALA A 433 -7.29 8.17 42.28
CA ALA A 433 -6.42 7.52 43.26
C ALA A 433 -6.22 8.35 44.54
N VAL A 434 -6.20 9.69 44.44
CA VAL A 434 -6.06 10.59 45.59
C VAL A 434 -7.41 10.82 46.31
N GLY A 435 -8.54 10.66 45.61
CA GLY A 435 -9.88 10.71 46.22
C GLY A 435 -10.28 9.46 47.02
N LEU A 436 -9.66 8.31 46.76
CA LEU A 436 -9.91 7.04 47.48
C LEU A 436 -8.96 6.77 48.65
N ALA A 437 -7.88 7.55 48.78
CA ALA A 437 -6.87 7.35 49.83
C ALA A 437 -7.12 8.19 51.10
N HIS A 438 -8.14 9.05 51.14
CA HIS A 438 -8.35 9.99 52.26
C HIS A 438 -9.52 9.66 53.21
N ASN A 439 -10.04 8.44 53.19
CA ASN A 439 -11.09 8.00 54.15
C ASN A 439 -10.96 6.52 54.54
N VAL A 440 -9.82 6.14 55.10
CA VAL A 440 -9.73 4.91 55.89
C VAL A 440 -9.20 5.25 57.27
N HIS A 441 -10.10 5.13 58.23
CA HIS A 441 -9.91 5.25 59.66
C HIS A 441 -8.68 4.50 60.18
N GLN A 442 -8.03 5.12 61.16
CA GLN A 442 -7.09 4.53 62.10
C GLN A 442 -7.52 3.11 62.55
N PRO A 443 -6.61 2.11 62.53
CA PRO A 443 -6.82 0.88 63.27
C PRO A 443 -6.45 1.12 64.75
N GLN A 444 -7.47 1.15 65.61
CA GLN A 444 -7.32 0.91 67.03
C GLN A 444 -7.05 -0.58 67.28
N ASP A 445 -6.06 -0.83 68.12
CA ASP A 445 -5.80 -2.00 68.96
C ASP A 445 -6.76 -3.20 68.83
N LEU A 446 -6.31 -4.23 68.11
CA LEU A 446 -6.88 -5.58 68.12
C LEU A 446 -5.80 -6.60 68.53
N SER A 447 -5.22 -6.40 69.71
CA SER A 447 -4.37 -7.38 70.39
C SER A 447 -5.08 -8.11 71.54
N SER A 448 -6.38 -7.89 71.75
CA SER A 448 -7.15 -8.47 72.87
C SER A 448 -8.23 -9.49 72.50
N SER A 449 -8.41 -9.82 71.21
CA SER A 449 -9.51 -10.69 70.76
C SER A 449 -9.08 -12.05 70.17
N ALA A 450 -7.78 -12.36 70.13
CA ALA A 450 -7.26 -13.65 69.65
C ALA A 450 -7.04 -14.68 70.77
N GLU A 451 -7.10 -14.27 72.04
CA GLU A 451 -6.78 -15.11 73.19
C GLU A 451 -8.02 -15.75 73.86
N LYS A 452 -9.24 -15.30 73.50
CA LYS A 452 -10.51 -15.88 73.98
C LYS A 452 -11.10 -16.99 73.12
N THR A 453 -10.60 -17.20 71.90
CA THR A 453 -11.11 -18.26 70.99
C THR A 453 -10.29 -19.55 71.05
N ARG A 454 -9.08 -19.51 71.64
CA ARG A 454 -8.22 -20.71 71.83
C ARG A 454 -8.54 -21.51 73.11
N GLN A 455 -9.24 -20.93 74.09
CA GLN A 455 -9.60 -21.64 75.33
C GLN A 455 -10.96 -22.39 75.27
N SER A 456 -11.70 -22.31 74.16
CA SER A 456 -13.01 -22.98 74.04
C SER A 456 -13.00 -24.25 73.16
N ILE A 457 -11.84 -24.65 72.61
CA ILE A 457 -11.71 -25.82 71.73
C ILE A 457 -11.01 -27.01 72.43
N ASP A 458 -10.26 -26.75 73.51
CA ASP A 458 -9.53 -27.80 74.26
C ASP A 458 -10.36 -28.48 75.38
N SER A 459 -11.65 -28.13 75.54
CA SER A 459 -12.53 -28.71 76.57
C SER A 459 -13.55 -29.74 76.05
N LEU A 460 -13.46 -30.16 74.77
CA LEU A 460 -14.44 -31.07 74.14
C LEU A 460 -13.86 -32.40 73.59
N SER A 461 -12.59 -32.74 73.85
CA SER A 461 -11.98 -33.99 73.33
C SER A 461 -11.67 -35.07 74.37
N SER A 462 -12.13 -34.93 75.62
CA SER A 462 -11.81 -35.87 76.71
C SER A 462 -12.94 -36.83 77.10
N HIS A 463 -13.65 -37.47 76.15
CA HIS A 463 -14.45 -38.66 76.47
C HIS A 463 -14.78 -39.50 75.23
N ASN A 464 -13.99 -40.56 75.01
CA ASN A 464 -14.40 -41.89 74.53
C ASN A 464 -13.28 -42.55 73.72
N SER A 465 -12.64 -43.57 74.29
CA SER A 465 -12.54 -44.90 73.66
C SER A 465 -11.59 -45.79 74.47
N SER A 466 -12.19 -46.46 75.44
CA SER A 466 -11.66 -47.69 76.00
C SER A 466 -11.84 -48.85 75.00
N GLY A 467 -10.76 -49.58 74.74
CA GLY A 467 -10.82 -51.04 74.64
C GLY A 467 -10.81 -51.67 73.24
N GLY A 468 -9.77 -52.48 73.00
CA GLY A 468 -10.02 -53.84 72.50
C GLY A 468 -9.25 -54.33 71.27
N ARG A 469 -8.03 -54.84 71.51
CA ARG A 469 -7.52 -56.18 71.13
C ARG A 469 -7.76 -56.74 69.71
N ARG A 470 -6.65 -57.04 68.99
CA ARG A 470 -6.08 -58.38 68.60
C ARG A 470 -5.30 -58.28 67.27
N SER A 471 -3.97 -58.44 67.28
CA SER A 471 -3.17 -59.64 66.89
C SER A 471 -3.42 -60.09 65.44
N THR A 472 -2.56 -59.74 64.48
CA THR A 472 -1.37 -60.49 64.01
C THR A 472 -1.63 -61.93 63.54
N SER A 473 -1.55 -62.10 62.22
CA SER A 473 -0.71 -63.10 61.53
C SER A 473 -0.49 -62.64 60.10
#